data_AF-A0A7X8WGL2-F1
#
_entry.id   AF-A0A7X8WGL2-F1
#
_cell.length_a   1.000
_cell.length_b   1.000
_cell.length_c   1.000
_cell.angle_alpha   90.00
_cell.angle_beta   90.00
_cell.angle_gamma   90.00
#
_symmetry.space_group_name_H-M   'P 1'
#
loop_
_entity.id
_entity.type
_entity.pdbx_description
1 polymer ?
#
loop_
_entity_poly.entity_id
_entity_poly.type
_entity_poly.pdbx_seq_one_letter_code
_entity_poly.pdbx_strand_id
1 'polypeptide(L)'
;MKTTILILLLLSILPLASCELVQNRPPQGKVYGVFIGLDYDNTTLHGTLKPLAGTLNDARELKEAFGHVAELANLHMNSYLMYQEGDTKDQSTYEMITVGGTAIRSYASKANLASLLGALADIIEEVDLLILTYHGHGGEDALFMAPVSDDDDDIELKVTE
;
A
#
# COMPACT_ATOMS: atom_id res chain seq x y z
N MET A 1 -45.86 -39.82 -19.08
CA MET A 1 -45.61 -38.59 -19.87
C MET A 1 -45.41 -37.36 -19.01
N LYS A 2 -46.39 -36.90 -18.21
CA LYS A 2 -46.24 -35.69 -17.38
C LYS A 2 -45.07 -35.75 -16.39
N THR A 3 -44.88 -36.87 -15.70
CA THR A 3 -43.77 -37.06 -14.74
C THR A 3 -42.41 -37.12 -15.43
N THR A 4 -42.33 -37.77 -16.61
CA THR A 4 -41.10 -37.90 -17.40
C THR A 4 -40.64 -36.54 -17.94
N ILE A 5 -41.58 -35.71 -18.40
CA ILE A 5 -41.30 -34.34 -18.86
C ILE A 5 -40.82 -33.46 -17.70
N LEU A 6 -41.43 -33.58 -16.52
CA LEU A 6 -41.01 -32.84 -15.33
C LEU A 6 -39.60 -33.23 -14.88
N ILE A 7 -39.27 -34.52 -14.89
CA ILE A 7 -37.93 -35.02 -14.55
C ILE A 7 -36.88 -34.53 -15.56
N LEU A 8 -37.21 -34.55 -16.87
CA LEU A 8 -36.32 -33.98 -17.89
C LEU A 8 -36.10 -32.48 -17.71
N LEU A 9 -37.15 -31.74 -17.32
CA LEU A 9 -37.06 -30.30 -17.08
C LEU A 9 -36.15 -29.99 -15.89
N LEU A 10 -36.29 -30.70 -14.77
CA LEU A 10 -35.38 -30.55 -13.62
C LEU A 10 -33.94 -30.96 -13.97
N LEU A 11 -33.75 -32.02 -14.76
CA LEU A 11 -32.42 -32.44 -15.20
C LEU A 11 -31.72 -31.39 -16.08
N SER A 12 -32.49 -30.62 -16.85
CA SER A 12 -31.96 -29.55 -17.71
C SER A 12 -31.58 -28.26 -16.96
N ILE A 13 -32.04 -28.08 -15.71
CA ILE A 13 -31.68 -26.92 -14.86
C ILE A 13 -30.35 -27.17 -14.13
N LEU A 14 -30.03 -28.43 -13.80
CA LEU A 14 -28.77 -28.83 -13.16
C LEU A 14 -27.49 -28.42 -13.91
N PRO A 15 -27.39 -28.52 -15.27
CA PRO A 15 -26.22 -28.04 -15.99
C PRO A 15 -26.16 -26.51 -16.09
N LEU A 16 -27.30 -25.80 -16.06
CA LEU A 16 -27.34 -24.33 -16.00
C LEU A 16 -26.87 -23.79 -14.62
N ALA A 17 -26.90 -24.64 -13.58
CA ALA A 17 -26.36 -24.33 -12.27
C ALA A 17 -24.86 -24.65 -12.11
N SER A 18 -24.19 -25.21 -13.13
CA SER A 18 -22.78 -25.64 -13.03
C SER A 18 -21.82 -24.68 -13.74
N CYS A 19 -21.13 -23.84 -12.95
CA CYS A 19 -19.67 -23.61 -12.93
C CYS A 19 -19.30 -22.25 -12.30
N GLU A 20 -20.17 -21.24 -12.38
CA GLU A 20 -19.95 -19.91 -11.80
C GLU A 20 -20.73 -19.69 -10.49
N LEU A 21 -21.90 -20.33 -10.33
CA LEU A 21 -22.78 -20.11 -9.18
C LEU A 21 -22.32 -20.83 -7.89
N VAL A 22 -21.42 -21.81 -8.04
CA VAL A 22 -20.83 -22.61 -6.96
C VAL A 22 -19.30 -22.60 -7.12
N GLN A 23 -18.73 -21.43 -7.42
CA GLN A 23 -17.31 -21.26 -7.15
C GLN A 23 -17.13 -21.16 -5.64
N ASN A 24 -16.16 -21.90 -5.11
CA ASN A 24 -15.63 -21.57 -3.79
C ASN A 24 -15.30 -20.07 -3.83
N ARG A 25 -15.71 -19.31 -2.81
CA ARG A 25 -15.26 -17.92 -2.68
C ARG A 25 -13.75 -17.91 -2.98
N PRO A 26 -13.27 -17.02 -3.88
CA PRO A 26 -11.84 -16.94 -4.14
C PRO A 26 -11.12 -16.81 -2.79
N PRO A 27 -9.95 -17.44 -2.61
CA PRO A 27 -9.17 -17.30 -1.38
C PRO A 27 -9.09 -15.81 -1.04
N GLN A 28 -9.59 -15.43 0.13
CA GLN A 28 -9.47 -14.05 0.59
C GLN A 28 -8.05 -13.90 1.14
N GLY A 29 -7.15 -13.40 0.30
CA GLY A 29 -5.84 -12.95 0.74
C GLY A 29 -5.95 -11.78 1.72
N LYS A 30 -4.81 -11.41 2.28
CA LYS A 30 -4.64 -10.24 3.15
C LYS A 30 -4.51 -8.99 2.30
N VAL A 31 -4.80 -7.85 2.90
CA VAL A 31 -4.52 -6.54 2.31
C VAL A 31 -3.31 -5.93 3.02
N TYR A 32 -2.38 -5.39 2.25
CA TYR A 32 -1.25 -4.61 2.76
C TYR A 32 -1.34 -3.20 2.19
N GLY A 33 -1.19 -2.19 3.04
CA GLY A 33 -1.21 -0.79 2.62
C GLY A 33 0.07 -0.08 3.01
N VAL A 34 0.71 0.60 2.07
CA VAL A 34 1.88 1.46 2.30
C VAL A 34 1.50 2.87 1.89
N PHE A 35 1.37 3.75 2.87
CA PHE A 35 0.91 5.12 2.69
C PHE A 35 2.09 6.05 2.97
N ILE A 36 2.48 6.84 1.97
CA ILE A 36 3.70 7.65 2.03
C ILE A 36 3.35 9.14 1.93
N GLY A 37 3.69 9.95 2.93
CA GLY A 37 3.45 11.40 2.93
C GLY A 37 4.69 12.21 3.31
N LEU A 38 5.05 13.21 2.50
CA LEU A 38 6.23 14.05 2.72
C LEU A 38 5.86 15.54 2.65
N ASP A 39 6.19 16.32 3.69
CA ASP A 39 5.97 17.78 3.68
C ASP A 39 7.15 18.58 3.13
N TYR A 40 8.33 17.97 3.04
CA TYR A 40 9.60 18.56 2.59
C TYR A 40 10.11 19.75 3.41
N ASP A 41 9.62 19.96 4.63
CA ASP A 41 10.07 21.06 5.51
C ASP A 41 11.56 20.94 5.88
N ASN A 42 12.07 19.71 5.96
CA ASN A 42 13.49 19.45 6.19
C ASN A 42 14.32 19.35 4.90
N THR A 43 13.74 19.56 3.73
CA THR A 43 14.40 19.27 2.45
C THR A 43 14.93 20.54 1.78
N THR A 44 16.24 20.71 1.78
CA THR A 44 16.95 21.83 1.14
C THR A 44 17.67 21.41 -0.13
N LEU A 45 16.96 20.78 -1.07
CA LEU A 45 17.50 20.45 -2.39
C LEU A 45 17.59 21.70 -3.28
N HIS A 46 18.61 22.51 -3.05
CA HIS A 46 18.95 23.72 -3.82
C HIS A 46 17.75 24.65 -4.14
N GLY A 47 16.72 24.65 -3.28
CA GLY A 47 15.50 25.42 -3.46
C GLY A 47 14.49 24.87 -4.48
N THR A 48 14.74 23.69 -5.05
CA THR A 48 13.92 23.03 -6.08
C THR A 48 12.66 22.41 -5.49
N LEU A 49 12.79 21.70 -4.37
CA LEU A 49 11.64 21.14 -3.66
C LEU A 49 11.13 22.19 -2.66
N LYS A 50 9.89 22.64 -2.87
CA LYS A 50 9.20 23.52 -1.93
C LYS A 50 8.41 22.68 -0.93
N PRO A 51 8.23 23.16 0.30
CA PRO A 51 7.32 22.50 1.23
C PRO A 51 5.93 22.27 0.61
N LEU A 52 5.35 21.12 0.90
CA LEU A 52 3.99 20.75 0.49
C LEU A 52 3.10 20.70 1.72
N ALA A 53 2.08 21.55 1.73
CA ALA A 53 1.03 21.47 2.73
C ALA A 53 0.01 20.40 2.34
N GLY A 54 -0.30 19.48 3.27
CA GLY A 54 -1.45 18.56 3.15
C GLY A 54 -1.10 17.12 2.76
N THR A 55 0.08 16.85 2.19
CA THR A 55 0.51 15.49 1.81
C THR A 55 0.49 14.50 2.97
N LEU A 56 0.87 14.95 4.16
CA LEU A 56 0.80 14.18 5.40
C LEU A 56 -0.64 13.82 5.77
N ASN A 57 -1.57 14.77 5.62
CA ASN A 57 -2.99 14.53 5.89
C ASN A 57 -3.58 13.56 4.85
N ASP A 58 -3.27 13.75 3.57
CA ASP A 58 -3.71 12.85 2.50
C ASP A 58 -3.29 11.40 2.78
N ALA A 59 -2.02 11.17 3.14
CA ALA A 59 -1.51 9.83 3.46
C ALA A 59 -2.20 9.22 4.70
N ARG A 60 -2.42 10.01 5.75
CA ARG A 60 -3.10 9.59 6.98
C ARG A 60 -4.58 9.26 6.72
N GLU A 61 -5.29 10.12 6.00
CA GLU A 61 -6.70 9.95 5.65
C GLU A 61 -6.92 8.74 4.74
N LEU A 62 -6.06 8.53 3.72
CA LEU A 62 -6.15 7.35 2.86
C LEU A 62 -5.88 6.06 3.63
N LYS A 63 -4.90 6.07 4.55
CA LYS A 63 -4.64 4.92 5.44
C LYS A 63 -5.89 4.54 6.25
N GLU A 64 -6.55 5.52 6.85
CA GLU A 64 -7.78 5.30 7.61
C GLU A 64 -8.93 4.85 6.71
N ALA A 65 -9.13 5.49 5.56
CA ALA A 65 -10.19 5.16 4.61
C ALA A 65 -10.06 3.72 4.09
N PHE A 66 -8.87 3.29 3.68
CA PHE A 66 -8.65 1.92 3.22
C PHE A 66 -8.78 0.90 4.36
N GLY A 67 -8.34 1.24 5.57
CA GLY A 67 -8.59 0.43 6.76
C GLY A 67 -10.08 0.18 6.97
N HIS A 68 -10.89 1.24 6.89
CA HIS A 68 -12.35 1.13 7.03
C HIS A 68 -12.99 0.30 5.91
N VAL A 69 -12.53 0.47 4.66
CA VAL A 69 -13.02 -0.35 3.53
C VAL A 69 -12.70 -1.83 3.73
N ALA A 70 -11.49 -2.16 4.21
CA ALA A 70 -11.10 -3.53 4.52
C ALA A 70 -11.96 -4.13 5.64
N GLU A 71 -12.24 -3.36 6.70
CA GLU A 71 -13.14 -3.77 7.79
C GLU A 71 -14.56 -4.09 7.27
N LEU A 72 -15.14 -3.20 6.46
CA LEU A 72 -16.46 -3.41 5.84
C LEU A 72 -16.50 -4.67 4.95
N ALA A 73 -15.37 -4.99 4.30
CA ALA A 73 -15.21 -6.18 3.50
C ALA A 73 -14.92 -7.47 4.31
N ASN A 74 -14.79 -7.37 5.64
CA ASN A 74 -14.30 -8.44 6.52
C ASN A 74 -12.91 -8.99 6.10
N LEU A 75 -12.03 -8.10 5.63
CA LEU A 75 -10.64 -8.41 5.28
C LEU A 75 -9.69 -7.88 6.36
N HIS A 76 -8.64 -8.65 6.65
CA HIS A 76 -7.56 -8.17 7.51
C HIS A 76 -6.60 -7.31 6.69
N MET A 77 -6.38 -6.06 7.12
CA MET A 77 -5.44 -5.15 6.50
C MET A 77 -4.26 -4.83 7.42
N ASN A 78 -3.05 -5.05 6.94
CA ASN A 78 -1.82 -4.54 7.57
C ASN A 78 -1.44 -3.22 6.89
N SER A 79 -1.63 -2.09 7.57
CA SER A 79 -1.34 -0.77 7.03
C SER A 79 -0.09 -0.16 7.66
N TYR A 80 0.77 0.44 6.85
CA TYR A 80 2.03 1.07 7.23
C TYR A 80 2.03 2.52 6.75
N LEU A 81 2.37 3.45 7.64
CA LEU A 81 2.52 4.86 7.31
C LEU A 81 4.00 5.21 7.29
N MET A 82 4.50 5.65 6.15
CA MET A 82 5.83 6.25 6.03
C MET A 82 5.69 7.75 5.87
N TYR A 83 6.45 8.54 6.62
CA TYR A 83 6.32 9.98 6.54
C TYR A 83 7.62 10.75 6.80
N GLN A 84 7.65 11.98 6.31
CA GLN A 84 8.62 13.01 6.71
C GLN A 84 7.84 14.27 7.08
N GLU A 85 7.98 14.69 8.34
CA GLU A 85 7.24 15.81 8.94
C GLU A 85 8.20 16.74 9.68
N GLY A 86 8.07 18.04 9.41
CA GLY A 86 8.84 19.10 10.01
C GLY A 86 10.30 19.16 9.55
N ASP A 87 11.12 19.86 10.33
CA ASP A 87 12.48 20.26 10.00
C ASP A 87 13.56 19.24 10.39
N THR A 88 13.21 18.19 11.14
CA THR A 88 14.16 17.18 11.61
C THR A 88 14.45 16.11 10.54
N LYS A 89 15.74 15.78 10.35
CA LYS A 89 16.21 14.59 9.62
C LYS A 89 16.59 13.43 10.55
N ASP A 90 16.51 13.62 11.86
CA ASP A 90 16.84 12.59 12.83
C ASP A 90 15.78 11.50 12.83
N GLN A 91 16.07 10.39 12.16
CA GLN A 91 15.14 9.26 12.05
C GLN A 91 14.84 8.60 13.39
N SER A 92 15.62 8.83 14.44
CA SER A 92 15.36 8.25 15.76
C SER A 92 14.06 8.75 16.39
N THR A 93 13.55 9.91 15.95
CA THR A 93 12.27 10.49 16.38
C THR A 93 11.06 9.83 15.73
N TYR A 94 11.28 9.00 14.70
CA TYR A 94 10.23 8.31 13.96
C TYR A 94 9.95 6.93 14.56
N GLU A 95 8.70 6.50 14.48
CA GLU A 95 8.27 5.21 15.03
C GLU A 95 8.95 4.01 14.34
N MET A 96 9.06 2.91 15.08
CA MET A 96 9.46 1.62 14.51
C MET A 96 8.23 0.87 14.05
N ILE A 97 8.21 0.51 12.77
CA ILE A 97 7.21 -0.34 12.12
C ILE A 97 7.80 -1.74 12.02
N THR A 98 7.02 -2.77 12.36
CA THR A 98 7.44 -4.17 12.20
C THR A 98 6.72 -4.80 11.02
N VAL A 99 7.49 -5.29 10.04
CA VAL A 99 6.99 -5.97 8.84
C VAL A 99 7.69 -7.32 8.74
N GLY A 100 6.93 -8.42 8.78
CA GLY A 100 7.53 -9.77 8.71
C GLY A 100 8.56 -10.09 9.79
N GLY A 101 8.54 -9.37 10.93
CA GLY A 101 9.56 -9.48 11.99
C GLY A 101 10.75 -8.53 11.82
N THR A 102 10.85 -7.81 10.71
CA THR A 102 11.86 -6.78 10.45
C THR A 102 11.37 -5.44 10.98
N ALA A 103 12.18 -4.79 11.82
CA ALA A 103 11.87 -3.49 12.40
C ALA A 103 12.49 -2.36 11.54
N ILE A 104 11.65 -1.43 11.07
CA ILE A 104 12.00 -0.38 10.11
C ILE A 104 11.49 0.97 10.62
N ARG A 105 12.24 2.06 10.45
CA ARG A 105 11.77 3.40 10.82
C ARG A 105 10.69 3.86 9.85
N SER A 106 9.65 4.53 10.35
CA SER A 106 8.60 5.15 9.52
C SER A 106 9.08 6.36 8.71
N TYR A 107 10.30 6.84 8.93
CA TYR A 107 10.87 7.92 8.14
C TYR A 107 10.89 7.55 6.66
N ALA A 108 10.28 8.37 5.80
CA ALA A 108 10.07 8.12 4.37
C ALA A 108 11.34 8.27 3.51
N SER A 109 12.47 7.74 3.96
CA SER A 109 13.69 7.64 3.14
C SER A 109 13.59 6.51 2.11
N LYS A 110 14.36 6.63 1.03
CA LYS A 110 14.52 5.59 0.01
C LYS A 110 14.94 4.24 0.61
N ALA A 111 15.89 4.25 1.55
CA ALA A 111 16.38 3.03 2.20
C ALA A 111 15.33 2.35 3.08
N ASN A 112 14.55 3.12 3.84
CA ASN A 112 13.49 2.55 4.68
C ASN A 112 12.34 2.00 3.83
N LEU A 113 11.96 2.68 2.75
CA LEU A 113 10.93 2.18 1.84
C LEU A 113 11.38 0.90 1.15
N ALA A 114 12.62 0.85 0.65
CA ALA A 114 13.18 -0.37 0.07
C ALA A 114 13.21 -1.54 1.08
N SER A 115 13.57 -1.26 2.33
CA SER A 115 13.55 -2.27 3.40
C SER A 115 12.14 -2.77 3.71
N LEU A 116 11.16 -1.86 3.72
CA LEU A 116 9.75 -2.18 3.93
C LEU A 116 9.19 -3.03 2.79
N LEU A 117 9.42 -2.64 1.54
CA LEU A 117 8.97 -3.39 0.37
C LEU A 117 9.67 -4.76 0.27
N GLY A 118 10.95 -4.84 0.63
CA GLY A 118 11.66 -6.11 0.74
C GLY A 118 11.05 -7.03 1.79
N ALA A 119 10.78 -6.52 2.99
CA ALA A 119 10.12 -7.30 4.05
C ALA A 119 8.69 -7.72 3.68
N LEU A 120 7.98 -6.91 2.88
CA LEU A 120 6.67 -7.28 2.33
C LEU A 120 6.79 -8.37 1.28
N ALA A 121 7.78 -8.30 0.38
CA ALA A 121 8.00 -9.31 -0.65
C ALA A 121 8.24 -10.71 -0.06
N ASP A 122 8.80 -10.80 1.16
CA ASP A 122 9.02 -12.06 1.87
C ASP A 122 7.75 -12.67 2.49
N ILE A 123 6.66 -11.90 2.65
CA ILE A 123 5.44 -12.34 3.37
C ILE A 123 4.15 -12.24 2.55
N ILE A 124 4.14 -11.50 1.44
CA ILE A 124 3.00 -11.35 0.55
C ILE A 124 2.86 -12.61 -0.30
N GLU A 125 1.66 -13.17 -0.35
CA GLU A 125 1.30 -14.29 -1.20
C GLU A 125 0.62 -13.81 -2.50
N GLU A 126 0.53 -14.66 -3.52
CA GLU A 126 -0.06 -14.31 -4.84
C GLU A 126 -1.53 -13.85 -4.74
N VAL A 127 -2.26 -14.31 -3.73
CA VAL A 127 -3.66 -13.97 -3.48
C VAL A 127 -3.85 -12.67 -2.69
N ASP A 128 -2.77 -12.10 -2.17
CA ASP A 128 -2.81 -10.88 -1.36
C ASP A 128 -2.84 -9.61 -2.24
N LEU A 129 -3.37 -8.53 -1.68
CA LEU A 129 -3.43 -7.22 -2.33
C LEU A 129 -2.46 -6.25 -1.68
N LEU A 130 -1.57 -5.64 -2.47
CA LEU A 130 -0.75 -4.51 -2.05
C LEU A 130 -1.32 -3.21 -2.60
N ILE A 131 -1.57 -2.25 -1.71
CA ILE A 131 -1.93 -0.87 -2.03
C ILE A 131 -0.75 0.01 -1.63
N LEU A 132 -0.22 0.79 -2.57
CA LEU A 132 0.84 1.76 -2.32
C LEU A 132 0.37 3.13 -2.77
N THR A 133 0.40 4.12 -1.88
CA THR A 133 0.11 5.52 -2.21
C THR A 133 1.30 6.40 -1.87
N TYR A 134 1.53 7.40 -2.72
CA TYR A 134 2.61 8.36 -2.57
C TYR A 134 2.07 9.77 -2.69
N HIS A 135 2.39 10.59 -1.69
CA HIS A 135 1.99 11.99 -1.56
C HIS A 135 3.24 12.82 -1.36
N GLY A 136 3.77 13.36 -2.44
CA GLY A 136 5.00 14.14 -2.44
C GLY A 136 5.33 14.73 -3.81
N HIS A 137 6.55 15.24 -3.97
CA HIS A 137 7.04 15.74 -5.25
C HIS A 137 7.37 14.59 -6.21
N GLY A 138 6.98 14.75 -7.47
CA GLY A 138 7.37 13.89 -8.57
C GLY A 138 8.16 14.65 -9.63
N GLY A 139 9.08 13.94 -10.28
CA GLY A 139 9.74 14.35 -11.52
C GLY A 139 9.20 13.57 -12.71
N GLU A 140 9.89 13.67 -13.85
CA GLU A 140 9.52 12.97 -15.09
C GLU A 140 9.51 11.45 -14.91
N ASP A 141 10.56 10.89 -14.29
CA ASP A 141 10.72 9.44 -14.07
C ASP A 141 11.12 9.11 -12.61
N ALA A 142 10.75 9.97 -11.66
CA ALA A 142 11.20 9.83 -10.27
C ALA A 142 10.17 10.32 -9.26
N LEU A 143 10.15 9.66 -8.10
CA LEU A 143 9.55 10.16 -6.88
C LEU A 143 10.65 10.69 -5.97
N PHE A 144 10.42 11.82 -5.31
CA PHE A 144 11.42 12.41 -4.41
C PHE A 144 11.18 11.97 -2.96
N MET A 145 12.10 11.19 -2.40
CA MET A 145 12.02 10.65 -1.04
C MET A 145 12.61 11.61 -0.01
N ALA A 146 12.48 11.29 1.28
CA ALA A 146 13.04 12.12 2.34
C ALA A 146 14.57 11.97 2.41
N PRO A 147 15.35 13.08 2.43
CA PRO A 147 16.80 13.03 2.61
C PRO A 147 17.17 12.55 4.01
N VAL A 148 18.26 11.80 4.15
CA VAL A 148 18.77 11.35 5.45
C VAL A 148 19.85 12.26 6.04
N SER A 149 20.38 13.18 5.24
CA SER A 149 21.35 14.20 5.65
C SER A 149 21.27 15.43 4.73
N ASP A 150 21.96 16.51 5.05
CA ASP A 150 21.98 17.72 4.21
C ASP A 150 22.74 17.51 2.88
N ASP A 151 23.68 16.56 2.86
CA ASP A 151 24.48 16.19 1.68
C ASP A 151 23.86 14.98 0.93
N ASP A 152 22.63 14.59 1.29
CA ASP A 152 21.94 13.47 0.64
C ASP A 152 21.26 13.92 -0.66
N ASP A 153 22.00 13.82 -1.76
CA ASP A 153 21.51 14.14 -3.10
C ASP A 153 20.81 12.94 -3.78
N ASP A 154 20.89 11.72 -3.24
CA ASP A 154 20.26 10.52 -3.82
C ASP A 154 18.89 10.22 -3.22
N ILE A 155 17.99 11.22 -3.32
CA ILE A 155 16.61 11.05 -2.87
C ILE A 155 15.66 10.63 -3.98
N GLU A 156 16.13 10.53 -5.22
CA GLU A 156 15.31 10.10 -6.35
C GLU A 156 15.08 8.59 -6.31
N LEU A 157 13.82 8.20 -6.21
CA LEU A 157 13.35 6.86 -6.46
C LEU A 157 12.90 6.79 -7.93
N LYS A 158 13.75 6.23 -8.79
CA LYS A 158 13.45 6.04 -10.21
C LYS A 158 12.27 5.08 -10.38
N VAL A 159 11.29 5.50 -11.18
CA VAL A 159 10.16 4.67 -11.59
C VAL A 159 10.46 4.19 -13.01
N THR A 160 11.20 3.10 -13.15
CA THR A 160 11.48 2.51 -14.46
C THR A 160 10.38 1.53 -14.86
N GLU A 161 10.09 1.45 -16.17
CA GLU A 161 9.18 0.45 -16.78
C GLU A 161 9.65 -0.99 -16.58
#